data_AF-A0A1T3W3C8-F1
#
_entry.id   AF-A0A1T3W3C8-F1
#
_cell.length_a   1.000
_cell.length_b   1.000
_cell.length_c   1.000
_cell.angle_alpha   90.00
_cell.angle_beta   90.00
_cell.angle_gamma   90.00
#
_symmetry.space_group_name_H-M   'P 1'
#
loop_
_entity.id
_entity.type
_entity.pdbx_description
1 polymer ?
#
loop_
_entity_poly.entity_id
_entity_poly.type
_entity_poly.pdbx_seq_one_letter_code
_entity_poly.pdbx_strand_id
1 'polypeptide(L)'
;NYTVRRPLEIGAALAGCDDEVIAVLGRYGEAIGEAFQLRDDLLGVFGAPRTTGKPTGTDLVARKATTVVVAGYRLAGGAQQRQFKEFMTAQQLSSDDVTRWQALISEVGTVQRIEDMIHRRFAAAVQALDSLDEARLRPDARSALITMASACTERVS
;
A
#
# COMPACT_ATOMS: atom_id res chain seq x y z
N ASN A 1 -4.38 -4.58 -8.26
CA ASN A 1 -5.03 -5.30 -7.13
C ASN A 1 -6.52 -5.47 -7.44
N TYR A 2 -7.01 -6.71 -7.58
CA TYR A 2 -8.39 -7.00 -8.04
C TYR A 2 -9.45 -6.64 -6.98
N THR A 3 -9.05 -6.55 -5.71
CA THR A 3 -9.93 -6.46 -4.53
C THR A 3 -10.75 -5.17 -4.47
N VAL A 4 -10.20 -4.02 -4.90
CA VAL A 4 -10.93 -2.73 -4.93
C VAL A 4 -11.51 -2.46 -6.31
N ARG A 5 -10.74 -2.77 -7.36
CA ARG A 5 -11.08 -2.47 -8.75
C ARG A 5 -12.36 -3.16 -9.22
N ARG A 6 -12.47 -4.49 -9.07
CA ARG A 6 -13.60 -5.22 -9.64
C ARG A 6 -14.95 -4.92 -8.97
N PRO A 7 -15.05 -4.82 -7.64
CA PRO A 7 -16.31 -4.41 -7.01
C PRO A 7 -16.82 -3.06 -7.53
N LEU A 8 -15.91 -2.09 -7.77
CA LEU A 8 -16.29 -0.80 -8.33
C LEU A 8 -16.76 -0.89 -9.77
N GLU A 9 -16.02 -1.59 -10.64
CA GLU A 9 -16.43 -1.80 -12.04
C GLU A 9 -17.79 -2.52 -12.14
N ILE A 10 -18.00 -3.56 -11.32
CA ILE A 10 -19.27 -4.30 -11.26
C ILE A 10 -20.40 -3.39 -10.76
N GLY A 11 -20.16 -2.63 -9.68
CA GLY A 11 -21.16 -1.71 -9.12
C GLY A 11 -21.59 -0.65 -10.14
N ALA A 12 -20.64 -0.08 -10.88
CA ALA A 12 -20.89 0.90 -11.92
C ALA A 12 -21.68 0.29 -13.11
N ALA A 13 -21.30 -0.91 -13.56
CA ALA A 13 -22.03 -1.61 -14.61
C ALA A 13 -23.49 -1.92 -14.19
N LEU A 14 -23.69 -2.38 -12.95
CA LEU A 14 -25.03 -2.64 -12.40
C LEU A 14 -25.86 -1.35 -12.23
N ALA A 15 -25.21 -0.21 -12.00
CA ALA A 15 -25.86 1.10 -11.92
C ALA A 15 -26.17 1.71 -13.30
N GLY A 16 -25.78 1.05 -14.40
CA GLY A 16 -26.00 1.54 -15.76
C GLY A 16 -25.05 2.67 -16.16
N CYS A 17 -23.90 2.80 -15.50
CA CYS A 17 -22.86 3.76 -15.90
C CYS A 17 -22.26 3.40 -17.26
N ASP A 18 -21.78 4.41 -17.98
CA ASP A 18 -21.09 4.22 -19.26
C ASP A 18 -19.67 3.66 -19.08
N ASP A 19 -19.08 3.21 -20.19
CA ASP A 19 -17.73 2.62 -20.22
C ASP A 19 -16.65 3.58 -19.73
N GLU A 20 -16.86 4.90 -19.87
CA GLU A 20 -15.91 5.91 -19.43
C GLU A 20 -15.86 5.99 -17.90
N VAL A 21 -17.03 6.02 -17.24
CA VAL A 21 -17.14 5.94 -15.78
C VAL A 21 -16.56 4.64 -15.25
N ILE A 22 -16.88 3.50 -15.88
CA ILE A 22 -16.31 2.19 -15.48
C ILE A 22 -14.78 2.21 -15.59
N ALA A 23 -14.23 2.76 -16.68
CA ALA A 23 -12.78 2.86 -16.87
C ALA A 23 -12.11 3.80 -15.84
N VAL A 24 -12.75 4.92 -15.51
CA VAL A 24 -12.28 5.83 -14.45
C VAL A 24 -12.25 5.13 -13.10
N LEU A 25 -13.34 4.46 -12.73
CA LEU A 25 -13.44 3.71 -11.47
C LEU A 25 -12.45 2.54 -11.43
N GLY A 26 -12.16 1.94 -12.60
CA GLY A 26 -11.11 0.95 -12.76
C GLY A 26 -9.72 1.50 -12.40
N ARG A 27 -9.35 2.67 -12.93
CA ARG A 27 -8.08 3.36 -12.61
C ARG A 27 -8.00 3.79 -11.16
N TYR A 28 -9.09 4.37 -10.63
CA TYR A 28 -9.22 4.73 -9.23
C TYR A 28 -8.99 3.50 -8.33
N GLY A 29 -9.69 2.39 -8.59
CA GLY A 29 -9.62 1.18 -7.77
C GLY A 29 -8.27 0.47 -7.86
N GLU A 30 -7.60 0.55 -9.01
CA GLU A 30 -6.24 0.05 -9.16
C GLU A 30 -5.24 0.83 -8.29
N ALA A 31 -5.28 2.17 -8.36
CA ALA A 31 -4.40 3.03 -7.58
C ALA A 31 -4.62 2.85 -6.07
N ILE A 32 -5.86 2.86 -5.60
CA ILE A 32 -6.19 2.64 -4.18
C ILE A 32 -5.82 1.23 -3.73
N GLY A 33 -6.07 0.21 -4.55
CA GLY A 33 -5.69 -1.15 -4.24
C GLY A 33 -4.18 -1.36 -4.12
N GLU A 34 -3.37 -0.64 -4.89
CA GLU A 34 -1.92 -0.61 -4.69
C GLU A 34 -1.51 0.13 -3.42
N ALA A 35 -2.14 1.28 -3.13
CA ALA A 35 -1.85 2.07 -1.93
C ALA A 35 -2.15 1.27 -0.65
N PHE A 36 -3.27 0.53 -0.66
CA PHE A 36 -3.65 -0.36 0.43
C PHE A 36 -2.61 -1.47 0.65
N GLN A 37 -2.14 -2.14 -0.40
CA GLN A 37 -1.12 -3.19 -0.26
C GLN A 37 0.19 -2.64 0.29
N LEU A 38 0.60 -1.44 -0.12
CA LEU A 38 1.79 -0.78 0.41
C LEU A 38 1.66 -0.45 1.90
N ARG A 39 0.47 0.00 2.32
CA ARG A 39 0.17 0.25 3.74
C ARG A 39 0.18 -1.06 4.54
N ASP A 40 -0.43 -2.11 4.01
CA ASP A 40 -0.45 -3.44 4.63
C ASP A 40 0.96 -4.02 4.79
N ASP A 41 1.80 -3.93 3.75
CA ASP A 41 3.21 -4.35 3.83
C ASP A 41 3.98 -3.57 4.92
N LEU A 42 3.75 -2.26 5.07
CA LEU A 42 4.35 -1.47 6.16
C LEU A 42 3.85 -1.91 7.54
N LEU A 43 2.56 -2.19 7.68
CA LEU A 43 1.97 -2.70 8.93
C LEU A 43 2.49 -4.10 9.27
N GLY A 44 2.70 -4.96 8.27
CA GLY A 44 3.31 -6.27 8.43
C GLY A 44 4.74 -6.21 8.99
N VAL A 45 5.48 -5.17 8.62
CA VAL A 45 6.85 -4.95 9.11
C VAL A 45 6.87 -4.22 10.46
N PHE A 46 6.11 -3.14 10.63
CA PHE A 46 6.25 -2.21 11.75
C PHE A 46 5.04 -2.12 12.69
N GLY A 47 3.91 -2.73 12.32
CA GLY A 47 2.65 -2.59 13.06
C GLY A 47 2.72 -3.20 14.46
N ALA A 48 2.12 -2.49 15.42
CA ALA A 48 1.99 -2.98 16.79
C ALA A 48 1.05 -4.20 16.83
N PRO A 49 1.27 -5.17 17.76
CA PRO A 49 0.43 -6.36 17.84
C PRO A 49 -1.05 -6.09 18.12
N ARG A 50 -1.37 -4.97 18.78
CA ARG A 50 -2.76 -4.52 18.99
C ARG A 50 -3.47 -4.17 17.68
N THR A 51 -2.69 -3.74 16.68
CA THR A 51 -3.18 -3.32 15.36
C THR A 51 -3.22 -4.48 14.38
N THR A 52 -2.18 -5.32 14.37
CA THR A 52 -2.02 -6.41 13.39
C THR A 52 -2.57 -7.76 13.87
N GLY A 53 -2.84 -7.89 15.17
CA GLY A 53 -3.22 -9.15 15.81
C GLY A 53 -2.09 -10.18 15.89
N LYS A 54 -0.84 -9.81 15.56
CA LYS A 54 0.33 -10.70 15.48
C LYS A 54 1.58 -10.01 16.01
N PRO A 55 2.65 -10.75 16.38
CA PRO A 55 3.93 -10.13 16.71
C PRO A 55 4.45 -9.23 15.56
N THR A 56 5.07 -8.12 15.92
CA THR A 56 5.65 -7.18 14.96
C THR A 56 6.76 -7.84 14.14
N GLY A 57 6.86 -7.52 12.85
CA GLY A 57 7.88 -8.06 11.95
C GLY A 57 7.65 -9.52 11.53
N THR A 58 6.48 -10.09 11.81
CA THR A 58 6.11 -11.44 11.37
C THR A 58 6.19 -11.61 9.85
N ASP A 59 5.90 -10.55 9.09
CA ASP A 59 6.01 -10.60 7.63
C ASP A 59 7.46 -10.56 7.11
N LEU A 60 8.42 -10.06 7.91
CA LEU A 60 9.84 -10.20 7.60
C LEU A 60 10.28 -11.66 7.75
N VAL A 61 9.87 -12.31 8.85
CA VAL A 61 10.14 -13.74 9.10
C VAL A 61 9.49 -14.62 8.03
N ALA A 62 8.22 -14.33 7.69
CA ALA A 62 7.46 -15.06 6.69
C ALA A 62 7.83 -14.72 5.24
N ARG A 63 8.77 -13.78 5.02
CA ARG A 63 9.18 -13.29 3.68
C ARG A 63 8.03 -12.72 2.84
N LYS A 64 7.05 -12.11 3.49
CA LYS A 64 5.83 -11.57 2.85
C LYS A 64 5.92 -10.08 2.52
N ALA A 65 6.69 -9.31 3.30
CA ALA A 65 6.87 -7.87 3.12
C ALA A 65 7.80 -7.50 1.94
N THR A 66 7.56 -8.11 0.77
CA THR A 66 8.45 -8.05 -0.39
C THR A 66 8.63 -6.62 -0.88
N THR A 67 7.57 -5.81 -0.93
CA THR A 67 7.66 -4.44 -1.45
C THR A 67 8.54 -3.56 -0.58
N VAL A 68 8.39 -3.64 0.75
CA VAL A 68 9.21 -2.90 1.72
C VAL A 68 10.66 -3.35 1.62
N VAL A 69 10.93 -4.66 1.63
CA VAL A 69 12.30 -5.19 1.55
C VAL A 69 12.99 -4.79 0.24
N VAL A 70 12.31 -4.92 -0.91
CA VAL A 70 12.87 -4.56 -2.21
C VAL A 70 13.10 -3.05 -2.32
N ALA A 71 12.19 -2.22 -1.80
CA ALA A 71 12.38 -0.78 -1.76
C ALA A 71 13.60 -0.40 -0.92
N GLY A 72 13.74 -0.98 0.28
CA GLY A 72 14.88 -0.74 1.16
C GLY A 72 16.20 -1.21 0.55
N TYR A 73 16.23 -2.39 -0.05
CA TYR A 73 17.41 -2.91 -0.75
C TYR A 73 17.88 -2.01 -1.90
N ARG A 74 16.94 -1.37 -2.62
CA ARG A 74 17.26 -0.43 -3.71
C ARG A 74 17.76 0.93 -3.22
N LEU A 75 17.38 1.34 -2.02
CA LEU A 75 17.87 2.57 -1.38
C LEU A 75 19.22 2.35 -0.68
N ALA A 76 19.46 1.14 -0.17
CA ALA A 76 20.66 0.78 0.55
C ALA A 76 21.92 0.84 -0.33
N GLY A 77 23.01 1.37 0.23
CA GLY A 77 24.33 1.42 -0.41
C GLY A 77 25.36 0.53 0.28
N GLY A 78 26.33 0.01 -0.48
CA GLY A 78 27.55 -0.62 0.06
C GLY A 78 27.31 -1.68 1.15
N ALA A 79 27.68 -1.34 2.39
CA ALA A 79 27.53 -2.23 3.54
C ALA A 79 26.07 -2.55 3.90
N GLN A 80 25.17 -1.57 3.82
CA GLN A 80 23.75 -1.76 4.10
C GLN A 80 23.12 -2.77 3.12
N GLN A 81 23.51 -2.71 1.84
CA GLN A 81 23.01 -3.64 0.83
C GLN A 81 23.47 -5.09 1.09
N ARG A 82 24.67 -5.28 1.66
CA ARG A 82 25.14 -6.59 2.11
C ARG A 82 24.33 -7.11 3.30
N GLN A 83 24.07 -6.25 4.30
CA GLN A 83 23.23 -6.60 5.45
C GLN A 83 21.81 -6.98 5.03
N PHE A 84 21.21 -6.27 4.08
CA PHE A 84 19.92 -6.67 3.50
C PHE A 84 19.97 -8.09 2.91
N LYS A 85 21.03 -8.41 2.13
CA LYS A 85 21.19 -9.77 1.56
C LYS A 85 21.32 -10.82 2.65
N GLU A 86 22.13 -10.56 3.67
CA GLU A 86 22.31 -11.46 4.81
C GLU A 86 20.95 -11.78 5.45
N PHE A 87 20.16 -10.76 5.81
CA PHE A 87 18.82 -10.97 6.36
C PHE A 87 17.89 -11.66 5.38
N MET A 88 17.92 -11.34 4.07
CA MET A 88 17.09 -11.97 3.03
C MET A 88 17.39 -13.46 2.85
N THR A 89 18.66 -13.88 3.01
CA THR A 89 19.09 -15.26 2.80
C THR A 89 19.20 -16.09 4.08
N ALA A 90 19.06 -15.48 5.25
CA ALA A 90 19.10 -16.18 6.53
C ALA A 90 18.05 -17.30 6.59
N GLN A 91 18.46 -18.51 7.00
CA GLN A 91 17.54 -19.64 7.18
C GLN A 91 16.56 -19.43 8.33
N GLN A 92 17.01 -18.76 9.39
CA GLN A 92 16.20 -18.37 10.55
C GLN A 92 16.53 -16.94 10.93
N LEU A 93 15.53 -16.22 11.44
CA LEU A 93 15.67 -14.87 11.97
C LEU A 93 15.21 -14.90 13.43
N SER A 94 16.09 -14.50 14.34
CA SER A 94 15.73 -14.25 15.74
C SER A 94 14.93 -12.95 15.87
N SER A 95 14.36 -12.70 17.05
CA SER A 95 13.73 -11.41 17.38
C SER A 95 14.70 -10.24 17.22
N ASP A 96 15.98 -10.46 17.54
CA ASP A 96 17.02 -9.44 17.46
C ASP A 96 17.39 -9.17 15.99
N ASP A 97 17.40 -10.20 15.15
CA ASP A 97 17.57 -10.04 13.70
C ASP A 97 16.44 -9.22 13.08
N VAL A 98 15.19 -9.52 13.46
CA VAL A 98 14.01 -8.77 13.01
C VAL A 98 14.13 -7.31 13.43
N THR A 99 14.50 -7.04 14.68
CA THR A 99 14.69 -5.67 15.19
C THR A 99 15.78 -4.93 14.42
N ARG A 100 16.93 -5.58 14.18
CA ARG A 100 18.03 -4.99 13.38
C ARG A 100 17.62 -4.74 11.94
N TRP A 101 16.84 -5.63 11.34
CA TRP A 101 16.37 -5.47 9.98
C TRP A 101 15.35 -4.33 9.86
N GLN A 102 14.42 -4.18 10.81
CA GLN A 102 13.51 -3.04 10.89
C GLN A 102 14.26 -1.71 11.02
N ALA A 103 15.29 -1.67 11.87
CA ALA A 103 16.14 -0.49 12.02
C ALA A 103 16.83 -0.14 10.70
N LEU A 104 17.43 -1.13 10.03
CA LEU A 104 18.07 -0.95 8.72
C LEU A 104 17.09 -0.46 7.65
N ILE A 105 15.87 -1.02 7.59
CA ILE A 105 14.80 -0.58 6.67
C ILE A 105 14.45 0.89 6.92
N SER A 106 14.40 1.30 8.18
CA SER A 106 14.09 2.68 8.57
C SER A 106 15.24 3.63 8.23
N GLU A 107 16.48 3.23 8.53
CA GLU A 107 17.70 4.02 8.32
C GLU A 107 17.92 4.37 6.85
N VAL A 108 17.68 3.43 5.93
CA VAL A 108 17.84 3.69 4.48
C VAL A 108 16.69 4.51 3.87
N GLY A 109 15.72 4.95 4.69
CA GLY A 109 14.61 5.80 4.25
C GLY A 109 13.46 5.05 3.57
N THR A 110 13.36 3.73 3.76
CA THR A 110 12.34 2.90 3.10
C THR A 110 10.93 3.34 3.48
N VAL A 111 10.69 3.63 4.76
CA VAL A 111 9.37 4.03 5.26
C VAL A 111 8.89 5.26 4.51
N GLN A 112 9.70 6.32 4.46
CA GLN A 112 9.35 7.53 3.71
C GLN A 112 9.11 7.24 2.23
N ARG A 113 9.95 6.41 1.61
CA ARG A 113 9.81 6.06 0.19
C ARG A 113 8.50 5.34 -0.14
N ILE A 114 7.99 4.50 0.77
CA ILE A 114 6.71 3.80 0.63
C ILE A 114 5.54 4.76 0.91
N GLU A 115 5.65 5.62 1.93
CA GLU A 115 4.65 6.67 2.18
C GLU A 115 4.46 7.59 0.96
N ASP A 116 5.55 7.99 0.31
CA ASP A 116 5.49 8.75 -0.96
C ASP A 116 4.83 7.97 -2.11
N MET A 117 4.91 6.63 -2.10
CA MET A 117 4.20 5.80 -3.08
C MET A 117 2.70 5.76 -2.82
N ILE A 118 2.32 5.65 -1.54
CA ILE A 118 0.94 5.68 -1.08
C ILE A 118 0.31 7.03 -1.45
N HIS A 119 0.96 8.14 -1.10
CA HIS A 119 0.48 9.48 -1.45
C HIS A 119 0.31 9.69 -2.95
N ARG A 120 1.26 9.24 -3.78
CA ARG A 120 1.14 9.35 -5.25
C ARG A 120 -0.05 8.56 -5.80
N ARG A 121 -0.32 7.38 -5.25
CA ARG A 121 -1.45 6.54 -5.67
C ARG A 121 -2.78 7.12 -5.22
N PHE A 122 -2.84 7.64 -4.00
CA PHE A 122 -4.00 8.39 -3.52
C PHE A 122 -4.30 9.58 -4.44
N ALA A 123 -3.28 10.40 -4.74
CA ALA A 123 -3.44 11.55 -5.63
C ALA A 123 -3.89 11.14 -7.03
N ALA A 124 -3.32 10.07 -7.60
CA ALA A 124 -3.74 9.55 -8.91
C ALA A 124 -5.19 9.04 -8.90
N ALA A 125 -5.64 8.45 -7.80
CA ALA A 125 -7.03 8.03 -7.64
C ALA A 125 -7.99 9.23 -7.61
N VAL A 126 -7.68 10.27 -6.83
CA VAL A 126 -8.48 11.50 -6.80
C VAL A 126 -8.50 12.18 -8.16
N GLN A 127 -7.36 12.30 -8.81
CA GLN A 127 -7.25 12.87 -10.16
C GLN A 127 -8.06 12.09 -11.21
N ALA A 128 -8.15 10.76 -11.08
CA ALA A 128 -9.01 9.97 -11.95
C ALA A 128 -10.49 10.36 -11.78
N LEU A 129 -10.95 10.59 -10.55
CA LEU A 129 -12.32 11.04 -10.29
C LEU A 129 -12.58 12.46 -10.80
N ASP A 130 -11.57 13.34 -10.78
CA ASP A 130 -11.67 14.71 -11.29
C ASP A 130 -11.90 14.79 -12.81
N SER A 131 -11.68 13.69 -13.53
CA SER A 131 -11.99 13.61 -14.96
C SER A 131 -13.48 13.39 -15.27
N LEU A 132 -14.31 13.11 -14.25
CA LEU A 132 -15.76 12.96 -14.40
C LEU A 132 -16.49 14.23 -13.95
N ASP A 133 -17.53 14.61 -14.69
CA ASP A 133 -18.45 15.67 -14.28
C ASP A 133 -19.47 15.18 -13.23
N GLU A 134 -20.19 16.12 -12.61
CA GLU A 134 -21.20 15.81 -11.59
C GLU A 134 -22.40 15.01 -12.11
N ALA A 135 -22.68 15.09 -13.42
CA ALA A 135 -23.76 14.34 -14.04
C ALA A 135 -23.41 12.84 -14.18
N ARG A 136 -22.12 12.54 -14.40
CA ARG A 136 -21.58 11.18 -14.53
C ARG A 136 -21.18 10.57 -13.19
N LEU A 137 -20.72 11.39 -12.24
CA LEU A 137 -20.42 10.97 -10.87
C LEU A 137 -21.01 11.96 -9.87
N ARG A 138 -22.10 11.54 -9.24
CA ARG A 138 -22.79 12.38 -8.25
C ARG A 138 -21.85 12.78 -7.10
N PRO A 139 -22.01 13.98 -6.52
CA PRO A 139 -21.16 14.47 -5.45
C PRO A 139 -21.10 13.59 -4.19
N ASP A 140 -22.19 12.91 -3.85
CA ASP A 140 -22.27 11.96 -2.73
C ASP A 140 -21.39 10.73 -2.97
N ALA A 141 -21.48 10.13 -4.17
CA ALA A 141 -20.66 9.00 -4.58
C ALA A 141 -19.17 9.39 -4.64
N ARG A 142 -18.84 10.56 -5.18
CA ARG A 142 -17.47 11.08 -5.18
C ARG A 142 -16.92 11.23 -3.76
N SER A 143 -17.72 11.79 -2.84
CA SER A 143 -17.32 11.97 -1.44
C SER A 143 -17.10 10.63 -0.72
N ALA A 144 -17.94 9.64 -1.01
CA ALA A 144 -17.77 8.28 -0.48
C ALA A 144 -16.48 7.62 -0.99
N LEU A 145 -16.16 7.76 -2.28
CA LEU A 145 -14.92 7.24 -2.87
C LEU A 145 -13.68 7.94 -2.29
N ILE A 146 -13.72 9.25 -2.05
CA ILE A 146 -12.60 9.96 -1.39
C ILE A 146 -12.43 9.47 0.05
N THR A 147 -13.52 9.31 0.79
CA THR A 147 -13.48 8.77 2.16
C THR A 147 -12.89 7.36 2.19
N MET A 148 -13.28 6.50 1.25
CA MET A 148 -12.72 5.16 1.12
C MET A 148 -11.22 5.20 0.80
N ALA A 149 -10.80 6.06 -0.13
CA ALA A 149 -9.39 6.23 -0.47
C ALA A 149 -8.56 6.64 0.77
N SER A 150 -9.08 7.55 1.60
CA SER A 150 -8.41 7.99 2.83
C SER A 150 -8.29 6.83 3.80
N ALA A 151 -9.40 6.13 4.08
CA ALA A 151 -9.41 4.99 5.00
C ALA A 151 -8.45 3.86 4.56
N CYS A 152 -8.30 3.62 3.26
CA CYS A 152 -7.36 2.62 2.73
C CYS A 152 -5.87 3.03 2.84
N THR A 153 -5.58 4.31 3.08
CA THR A 153 -4.21 4.85 3.03
C THR A 153 -3.72 5.43 4.37
N GLU A 154 -4.62 5.63 5.32
CA GLU A 154 -4.33 6.14 6.66
C GLU A 154 -3.34 5.26 7.44
N ARG A 155 -2.57 5.92 8.32
CA ARG A 155 -1.75 5.24 9.31
C ARG A 155 -2.63 4.83 10.48
N VAL A 156 -2.67 3.54 10.76
CA VAL A 156 -3.27 3.08 12.02
C VAL A 156 -2.27 3.39 13.12
N SER A 157 -2.58 4.44 13.90
CA SER A 157 -1.78 4.91 15.04
C SER A 157 -2.08 4.11 16.30
#